data_AF-A0A7H9AQ62-F1
#
_entry.id   AF-A0A7H9AQ62-F1
#
_cell.length_a   1.000
_cell.length_b   1.000
_cell.length_c   1.000
_cell.angle_alpha   90.00
_cell.angle_beta   90.00
_cell.angle_gamma   90.00
#
_symmetry.space_group_name_H-M   'P 1'
#
loop_
_entity.id
_entity.type
_entity.pdbx_description
1 polymer ?
#
loop_
_entity_poly.entity_id
_entity_poly.type
_entity_poly.pdbx_seq_one_letter_code
_entity_poly.pdbx_strand_id
1 'polypeptide(L)'
;MLRNLMILAIIFTGLYSCKMDKPKKISLEEDIAFLANDSLAGRETGTPEELIAAEYLQKRMQAIGLMPKGNAGTYFQTFTFTPKSDPHAEVQFVTGDSTITGTNVVGYIDNKAEKTVIIGAHYDHLGMGGQGSLYTEGAAVHNGADDNASGVGIMLKLAESLKDSIKGSNYVFIAFSGEEMGLLGSNYFLKNPTVNLENANYMINLDMVGRLREDKTLSISGVGTAPIWKQVLNATNPGFKLVLGESGIGPSDHTSFYLQNIPALHFFTGQHEDYHKPSDDFEKLNYEGMRMIGEYILSLIAELDDDKKLTFRTTKNESEDVPRFKVALGVMPDYLFDGKGMRIDGVTQGRPAAAAGLQKGDIVVKLGDSTVVDMMSYMRALSSFEEGNSAKVVVDRKGEKVSVEVVF
;
A
#
# COMPACT_ATOMS: atom_id res chain seq x y z
N MET A 1 82.82 43.61 -6.75
CA MET A 1 81.56 43.64 -7.53
C MET A 1 80.80 42.34 -7.26
N LEU A 2 79.87 42.36 -6.31
CA LEU A 2 78.99 41.22 -6.00
C LEU A 2 77.70 41.35 -6.84
N ARG A 3 77.25 40.26 -7.46
CA ARG A 3 75.93 40.16 -8.10
C ARG A 3 75.22 38.95 -7.51
N ASN A 4 74.39 39.18 -6.49
CA ASN A 4 73.47 38.18 -5.95
C ASN A 4 72.21 38.14 -6.82
N LEU A 5 71.92 36.98 -7.40
CA LEU A 5 70.69 36.70 -8.12
C LEU A 5 69.79 35.87 -7.20
N MET A 6 68.71 36.49 -6.70
CA MET A 6 67.71 35.84 -5.85
C MET A 6 66.57 35.35 -6.75
N ILE A 7 66.40 34.04 -6.90
CA ILE A 7 65.28 33.43 -7.64
C ILE A 7 64.16 33.19 -6.63
N LEU A 8 63.04 33.92 -6.79
CA LEU A 8 61.82 33.73 -6.02
C LEU A 8 60.92 32.74 -6.79
N ALA A 9 60.79 31.51 -6.28
CA ALA A 9 59.84 30.53 -6.78
C ALA A 9 58.45 30.83 -6.19
N ILE A 10 57.52 31.30 -7.02
CA ILE A 10 56.11 31.47 -6.67
C ILE A 10 55.41 30.12 -6.91
N ILE A 11 55.08 29.42 -5.82
CA ILE A 11 54.24 28.23 -5.85
C ILE A 11 52.78 28.70 -5.94
N PHE A 12 52.19 28.56 -7.13
CA PHE A 12 50.77 28.82 -7.36
C PHE A 12 49.98 27.58 -6.92
N THR A 13 49.49 27.55 -5.68
CA THR A 13 48.53 26.54 -5.23
C THR A 13 47.16 26.86 -5.81
N GLY A 14 46.82 26.22 -6.93
CA GLY A 14 45.47 26.24 -7.48
C GLY A 14 44.51 25.54 -6.51
N LEU A 15 43.69 26.31 -5.80
CA LEU A 15 42.53 25.81 -5.08
C LEU A 15 41.49 25.35 -6.12
N TYR A 16 41.53 24.08 -6.52
CA TYR A 16 40.40 23.45 -7.18
C TYR A 16 39.28 23.29 -6.14
N SER A 17 38.37 24.25 -6.11
CA SER A 17 37.06 24.06 -5.48
C SER A 17 36.30 23.07 -6.35
N CYS A 18 36.37 21.77 -6.01
CA CYS A 18 35.37 20.82 -6.44
C CYS A 18 34.04 21.27 -5.85
N LYS A 19 33.22 21.97 -6.64
CA LYS A 19 31.78 21.98 -6.41
C LYS A 19 31.32 20.53 -6.54
N MET A 20 31.20 19.84 -5.41
CA MET A 20 30.43 18.61 -5.38
C MET A 20 28.99 19.03 -5.65
N ASP A 21 28.50 18.79 -6.86
CA ASP A 21 27.08 18.93 -7.16
C ASP A 21 26.33 18.08 -6.14
N LYS A 22 25.49 18.72 -5.34
CA LYS A 22 24.61 17.99 -4.44
C LYS A 22 23.77 17.06 -5.32
N PRO A 23 23.71 15.75 -5.02
CA PRO A 23 22.93 14.82 -5.83
C PRO A 23 21.49 15.34 -5.93
N LYS A 24 20.95 15.35 -7.15
CA LYS A 24 19.57 15.80 -7.41
C LYS A 24 18.64 14.98 -6.50
N LYS A 25 17.87 15.68 -5.66
CA LYS A 25 16.82 15.05 -4.86
C LYS A 25 15.69 14.64 -5.80
N ILE A 26 15.37 13.35 -5.83
CA ILE A 26 14.29 12.79 -6.64
C ILE A 26 12.96 13.13 -5.96
N SER A 27 11.97 13.64 -6.70
CA SER A 27 10.66 13.99 -6.16
C SER A 27 9.76 12.76 -5.97
N LEU A 28 8.64 12.95 -5.26
CA LEU A 28 7.64 11.89 -5.07
C LEU A 28 7.04 11.47 -6.42
N GLU A 29 6.72 12.46 -7.26
CA GLU A 29 6.24 12.28 -8.63
C GLU A 29 7.23 11.51 -9.49
N GLU A 30 8.53 11.82 -9.40
CA GLU A 30 9.57 11.12 -10.17
C GLU A 30 9.72 9.66 -9.72
N ASP A 31 9.60 9.38 -8.42
CA ASP A 31 9.59 8.03 -7.87
C ASP A 31 8.39 7.22 -8.42
N ILE A 32 7.19 7.81 -8.39
CA ILE A 32 5.96 7.14 -8.83
C ILE A 32 5.91 6.98 -10.34
N ALA A 33 6.26 8.02 -11.11
CA ALA A 33 6.25 7.96 -12.57
C ALA A 33 7.25 6.94 -13.13
N PHE A 34 8.34 6.66 -12.40
CA PHE A 34 9.23 5.56 -12.76
C PHE A 34 8.58 4.21 -12.48
N LEU A 35 8.05 4.02 -11.26
CA LEU A 35 7.47 2.74 -10.85
C LEU A 35 6.25 2.39 -11.69
N ALA A 36 5.37 3.34 -11.97
CA ALA A 36 4.14 3.17 -12.75
C ALA A 36 4.33 3.37 -14.26
N ASN A 37 5.55 3.16 -14.78
CA ASN A 37 5.82 3.31 -16.21
C ASN A 37 5.50 2.03 -16.98
N ASP A 38 4.90 2.17 -18.17
CA ASP A 38 4.65 1.05 -19.11
C ASP A 38 5.88 0.16 -19.36
N SER A 39 7.09 0.75 -19.33
CA SER A 39 8.35 0.00 -19.51
C SER A 39 8.63 -1.05 -18.44
N LEU A 40 7.95 -0.96 -17.29
CA LEU A 40 8.02 -1.94 -16.20
C LEU A 40 6.89 -2.97 -16.27
N ALA A 41 6.09 -2.96 -17.33
CA ALA A 41 5.10 -4.00 -17.67
C ALA A 41 4.25 -4.47 -16.47
N GLY A 42 3.89 -3.54 -15.57
CA GLY A 42 3.08 -3.80 -14.38
C GLY A 42 3.75 -4.59 -13.25
N ARG A 43 5.08 -4.70 -13.24
CA ARG A 43 5.90 -5.18 -12.11
C ARG A 43 5.40 -6.50 -11.51
N GLU A 44 4.96 -7.43 -12.35
CA GLU A 44 4.49 -8.73 -11.87
C GLU A 44 5.60 -9.50 -11.17
N THR A 45 5.30 -10.08 -10.02
CA THR A 45 6.28 -10.77 -9.17
C THR A 45 7.05 -11.84 -9.96
N GLY A 46 8.38 -11.78 -9.89
CA GLY A 46 9.31 -12.69 -10.57
C GLY A 46 9.54 -12.43 -12.05
N THR A 47 9.02 -11.31 -12.58
CA THR A 47 9.38 -10.84 -13.93
C THR A 47 10.72 -10.08 -13.92
N PRO A 48 11.41 -9.97 -15.08
CA PRO A 48 12.56 -9.09 -15.21
C PRO A 48 12.25 -7.62 -14.86
N GLU A 49 11.03 -7.16 -15.14
CA GLU A 49 10.60 -5.79 -14.90
C GLU A 49 10.37 -5.48 -13.42
N GLU A 50 9.87 -6.44 -12.63
CA GLU A 50 9.88 -6.36 -11.17
C GLU A 50 11.33 -6.19 -10.65
N LEU A 51 12.29 -6.95 -11.18
CA LEU A 51 13.69 -6.82 -10.76
C LEU A 51 14.27 -5.44 -11.11
N ILE A 52 13.90 -4.85 -12.25
CA ILE A 52 14.27 -3.47 -12.59
C ILE A 52 13.70 -2.48 -11.56
N ALA A 53 12.45 -2.67 -11.14
CA ALA A 53 11.85 -1.88 -10.06
C ALA A 53 12.59 -2.08 -8.73
N ALA A 54 12.96 -3.31 -8.39
CA ALA A 54 13.73 -3.61 -7.18
C ALA A 54 15.10 -2.91 -7.17
N GLU A 55 15.82 -2.96 -8.30
CA GLU A 55 17.10 -2.27 -8.48
C GLU A 55 16.97 -0.74 -8.37
N TYR A 56 15.88 -0.19 -8.90
CA TYR A 56 15.56 1.22 -8.74
C TYR A 56 15.38 1.57 -7.25
N LEU A 57 14.58 0.80 -6.52
CA LEU A 57 14.34 1.00 -5.09
C LEU A 57 15.62 0.88 -4.27
N GLN A 58 16.48 -0.09 -4.58
CA GLN A 58 17.82 -0.20 -3.98
C GLN A 58 18.64 1.09 -4.19
N LYS A 59 18.70 1.60 -5.42
CA LYS A 59 19.41 2.86 -5.74
C LYS A 59 18.81 4.04 -4.99
N ARG A 60 17.48 4.10 -4.86
CA ARG A 60 16.79 5.13 -4.08
C ARG A 60 17.13 5.07 -2.60
N MET A 61 17.01 3.90 -1.98
CA MET A 61 17.36 3.69 -0.58
C MET A 61 18.84 4.00 -0.30
N GLN A 62 19.74 3.61 -1.21
CA GLN A 62 21.16 3.95 -1.11
C GLN A 62 21.41 5.46 -1.22
N ALA A 63 20.74 6.15 -2.15
CA ALA A 63 20.86 7.60 -2.31
C ALA A 63 20.34 8.38 -1.09
N ILE A 64 19.33 7.85 -0.39
CA ILE A 64 18.83 8.39 0.89
C ILE A 64 19.85 8.15 2.02
N GLY A 65 20.74 7.16 1.88
CA GLY A 65 21.73 6.79 2.88
C GLY A 65 21.22 5.74 3.87
N LEU A 66 20.26 4.92 3.46
CA LEU A 66 19.81 3.76 4.24
C LEU A 66 20.87 2.66 4.22
N MET A 67 20.85 1.78 5.23
CA MET A 67 21.68 0.59 5.28
C MET A 67 20.94 -0.61 4.67
N PRO A 68 21.63 -1.49 3.93
CA PRO A 68 21.03 -2.72 3.42
C PRO A 68 20.69 -3.71 4.55
N LYS A 69 19.47 -4.27 4.52
CA LYS A 69 19.00 -5.32 5.44
C LYS A 69 18.29 -6.48 4.73
N GLY A 70 18.65 -6.77 3.49
CA GLY A 70 18.30 -8.01 2.78
C GLY A 70 19.23 -9.17 3.11
N ASN A 71 19.18 -10.23 2.30
CA ASN A 71 20.07 -11.38 2.42
C ASN A 71 21.53 -10.96 2.20
N ALA A 72 22.45 -11.59 2.95
CA ALA A 72 23.89 -11.42 2.83
C ALA A 72 24.37 -9.95 2.86
N GLY A 73 23.65 -9.05 3.53
CA GLY A 73 24.00 -7.63 3.64
C GLY A 73 23.73 -6.82 2.36
N THR A 74 22.91 -7.33 1.45
CA THR A 74 22.36 -6.58 0.29
C THR A 74 21.05 -5.89 0.67
N TYR A 75 20.42 -5.12 -0.23
CA TYR A 75 19.05 -4.64 -0.01
C TYR A 75 17.99 -5.69 -0.33
N PHE A 76 18.36 -6.78 -1.02
CA PHE A 76 17.39 -7.74 -1.54
C PHE A 76 17.19 -8.90 -0.57
N GLN A 77 15.94 -9.15 -0.21
CA GLN A 77 15.54 -10.43 0.39
C GLN A 77 14.74 -11.20 -0.66
N THR A 78 15.36 -12.22 -1.25
CA THR A 78 14.73 -13.03 -2.29
C THR A 78 14.07 -14.26 -1.68
N PHE A 79 12.97 -14.69 -2.29
CA PHE A 79 12.27 -15.90 -1.91
C PHE A 79 11.68 -16.57 -3.14
N THR A 80 11.74 -17.89 -3.16
CA THR A 80 11.27 -18.69 -4.30
C THR A 80 10.09 -19.54 -3.86
N PHE A 81 9.03 -19.56 -4.67
CA PHE A 81 7.79 -20.29 -4.37
C PHE A 81 7.23 -20.96 -5.62
N THR A 82 6.44 -22.00 -5.43
CA THR A 82 5.64 -22.60 -6.51
C THR A 82 4.27 -21.91 -6.53
N PRO A 83 3.81 -21.39 -7.69
CA PRO A 83 2.46 -20.84 -7.83
C PRO A 83 1.41 -21.88 -7.43
N LYS A 84 0.40 -21.48 -6.67
CA LYS A 84 -0.68 -22.39 -6.27
C LYS A 84 -1.60 -22.64 -7.46
N SER A 85 -1.91 -23.91 -7.70
CA SER A 85 -3.05 -24.32 -8.52
C SER A 85 -4.36 -24.42 -7.73
N ASP A 86 -4.28 -24.53 -6.39
CA ASP A 86 -5.42 -24.56 -5.46
C ASP A 86 -5.42 -23.29 -4.56
N PRO A 87 -6.49 -22.48 -4.60
CA PRO A 87 -6.64 -21.28 -3.75
C PRO A 87 -6.56 -21.54 -2.23
N HIS A 88 -6.78 -22.79 -1.78
CA HIS A 88 -6.81 -23.15 -0.36
C HIS A 88 -5.54 -23.83 0.16
N ALA A 89 -4.58 -24.18 -0.71
CA ALA A 89 -3.32 -24.79 -0.29
C ALA A 89 -2.41 -23.77 0.43
N GLU A 90 -1.49 -24.22 1.29
CA GLU A 90 -0.41 -23.35 1.80
C GLU A 90 0.67 -23.15 0.74
N VAL A 91 1.28 -21.95 0.69
CA VAL A 91 2.42 -21.68 -0.21
C VAL A 91 3.61 -22.47 0.28
N GLN A 92 4.29 -23.19 -0.62
CA GLN A 92 5.56 -23.82 -0.32
C GLN A 92 6.70 -22.97 -0.89
N PHE A 93 7.58 -22.49 -0.01
CA PHE A 93 8.83 -21.85 -0.40
C PHE A 93 9.88 -22.92 -0.68
N VAL A 94 10.21 -23.12 -1.95
CA VAL A 94 11.05 -24.22 -2.45
C VAL A 94 11.95 -23.75 -3.58
N THR A 95 12.99 -24.52 -3.89
CA THR A 95 13.81 -24.35 -5.08
C THR A 95 13.56 -25.53 -6.04
N GLY A 96 13.34 -25.25 -7.33
CA GLY A 96 13.04 -26.29 -8.33
C GLY A 96 12.41 -25.76 -9.63
N ASP A 97 12.04 -26.67 -10.52
CA ASP A 97 11.39 -26.34 -11.79
C ASP A 97 10.00 -25.71 -11.55
N SER A 98 9.59 -24.78 -12.42
CA SER A 98 8.30 -24.06 -12.35
C SER A 98 8.10 -23.20 -11.09
N THR A 99 9.16 -22.60 -10.59
CA THR A 99 9.12 -21.66 -9.45
C THR A 99 9.20 -20.20 -9.89
N ILE A 100 8.59 -19.32 -9.11
CA ILE A 100 8.68 -17.86 -9.23
C ILE A 100 9.55 -17.35 -8.07
N THR A 101 10.40 -16.35 -8.34
CA THR A 101 11.23 -15.72 -7.31
C THR A 101 10.81 -14.27 -7.11
N GLY A 102 10.25 -13.96 -5.94
CA GLY A 102 9.98 -12.58 -5.53
C GLY A 102 11.19 -11.96 -4.83
N THR A 103 11.24 -10.63 -4.81
CA THR A 103 12.34 -9.86 -4.22
C THR A 103 11.82 -8.74 -3.33
N ASN A 104 11.85 -8.91 -2.01
CA ASN A 104 11.65 -7.78 -1.10
C ASN A 104 12.88 -6.85 -1.15
N VAL A 105 12.67 -5.54 -1.03
CA VAL A 105 13.74 -4.53 -0.94
C VAL A 105 13.73 -3.87 0.44
N VAL A 106 14.81 -4.05 1.21
CA VAL A 106 14.87 -3.71 2.64
C VAL A 106 15.98 -2.70 2.93
N GLY A 107 15.59 -1.50 3.36
CA GLY A 107 16.46 -0.43 3.84
C GLY A 107 16.30 -0.19 5.33
N TYR A 108 17.35 0.31 5.99
CA TYR A 108 17.39 0.45 7.44
C TYR A 108 18.07 1.74 7.92
N ILE A 109 17.52 2.35 8.95
CA ILE A 109 18.15 3.42 9.74
C ILE A 109 18.50 2.86 11.12
N ASP A 110 19.78 2.90 11.47
CA ASP A 110 20.28 2.53 12.80
C ASP A 110 20.52 3.77 13.66
N ASN A 111 19.54 4.12 14.49
CA ASN A 111 19.66 5.21 15.47
C ASN A 111 20.22 4.75 16.82
N LYS A 112 20.61 3.46 16.95
CA LYS A 112 20.98 2.81 18.22
C LYS A 112 19.84 2.82 19.25
N ALA A 113 18.60 2.88 18.79
CA ALA A 113 17.43 2.81 19.64
C ALA A 113 17.12 1.36 20.07
N GLU A 114 16.39 1.20 21.17
CA GLU A 114 15.93 -0.12 21.65
C GLU A 114 14.80 -0.70 20.78
N LYS A 115 13.98 0.17 20.19
CA LYS A 115 12.77 -0.18 19.43
C LYS A 115 12.94 0.13 17.94
N THR A 116 12.22 -0.61 17.10
CA THR A 116 12.27 -0.48 15.63
C THR A 116 10.87 -0.31 15.07
N VAL A 117 10.63 0.74 14.30
CA VAL A 117 9.40 0.95 13.53
C VAL A 117 9.59 0.38 12.13
N ILE A 118 8.61 -0.38 11.64
CA ILE A 118 8.59 -0.85 10.26
C ILE A 118 7.61 0.02 9.45
N ILE A 119 8.03 0.44 8.27
CA ILE A 119 7.21 1.17 7.30
C ILE A 119 7.31 0.40 5.99
N GLY A 120 6.18 0.02 5.41
CA GLY A 120 6.17 -0.82 4.22
C GLY A 120 5.02 -0.53 3.28
N ALA A 121 5.23 -0.95 2.03
CA ALA A 121 4.30 -0.91 0.92
C ALA A 121 4.71 -2.04 -0.03
N HIS A 122 3.78 -2.69 -0.72
CA HIS A 122 4.17 -3.58 -1.83
C HIS A 122 4.51 -2.76 -3.07
N TYR A 123 5.36 -3.31 -3.93
CA TYR A 123 5.76 -2.66 -5.17
C TYR A 123 5.48 -3.50 -6.41
N ASP A 124 5.14 -4.79 -6.25
CA ASP A 124 4.63 -5.61 -7.34
C ASP A 124 3.21 -5.18 -7.73
N HIS A 125 2.81 -5.51 -8.96
CA HIS A 125 1.43 -5.36 -9.42
C HIS A 125 1.05 -6.45 -10.45
N LEU A 126 -0.09 -6.30 -11.12
CA LEU A 126 -0.77 -7.36 -11.91
C LEU A 126 -0.22 -7.63 -13.32
N GLY A 127 0.93 -7.05 -13.69
CA GLY A 127 1.55 -7.31 -14.98
C GLY A 127 0.66 -6.93 -16.17
N MET A 128 0.34 -7.91 -17.03
CA MET A 128 -0.52 -7.75 -18.20
C MET A 128 -2.03 -7.99 -17.95
N GLY A 129 -2.47 -8.07 -16.69
CA GLY A 129 -3.89 -8.21 -16.35
C GLY A 129 -4.39 -9.65 -16.19
N GLY A 130 -3.66 -10.44 -15.40
CA GLY A 130 -3.99 -11.84 -15.09
C GLY A 130 -5.01 -12.01 -13.95
N GLN A 131 -4.74 -12.97 -13.06
CA GLN A 131 -5.55 -13.18 -11.86
C GLN A 131 -5.55 -11.90 -11.01
N GLY A 132 -6.75 -11.44 -10.62
CA GLY A 132 -6.92 -10.18 -9.89
C GLY A 132 -7.39 -9.02 -10.76
N SER A 133 -7.13 -9.03 -12.08
CA SER A 133 -7.53 -7.94 -12.97
C SER A 133 -9.05 -7.75 -13.04
N LEU A 134 -9.49 -6.49 -13.01
CA LEU A 134 -10.87 -6.06 -13.25
C LEU A 134 -11.09 -5.55 -14.69
N TYR A 135 -10.07 -5.67 -15.55
CA TYR A 135 -10.12 -5.29 -16.96
C TYR A 135 -10.50 -6.50 -17.82
N THR A 136 -11.51 -6.32 -18.68
CA THR A 136 -12.11 -7.44 -19.44
C THR A 136 -11.87 -7.37 -20.94
N GLU A 137 -11.15 -6.35 -21.44
CA GLU A 137 -10.96 -6.15 -22.89
C GLU A 137 -9.68 -6.81 -23.43
N GLY A 138 -8.96 -7.55 -22.60
CA GLY A 138 -7.78 -8.33 -22.97
C GLY A 138 -6.55 -7.99 -22.15
N ALA A 139 -5.39 -8.48 -22.59
CA ALA A 139 -4.12 -8.21 -21.93
C ALA A 139 -3.69 -6.75 -22.14
N ALA A 140 -3.36 -6.06 -21.06
CA ALA A 140 -2.87 -4.70 -21.06
C ALA A 140 -2.04 -4.44 -19.80
N VAL A 141 -1.07 -3.54 -19.89
CA VAL A 141 -0.17 -3.22 -18.77
C VAL A 141 -0.99 -2.61 -17.64
N HIS A 142 -0.89 -3.19 -16.44
CA HIS A 142 -1.45 -2.65 -15.21
C HIS A 142 -0.35 -1.86 -14.52
N ASN A 143 -0.34 -0.54 -14.68
CA ASN A 143 0.74 0.29 -14.15
C ASN A 143 0.72 0.40 -12.62
N GLY A 144 -0.43 0.25 -11.96
CA GLY A 144 -0.48 0.20 -10.51
C GLY A 144 0.09 1.47 -9.86
N ALA A 145 -0.34 2.63 -10.35
CA ALA A 145 0.15 3.90 -9.86
C ALA A 145 -0.37 4.20 -8.45
N ASP A 146 -1.66 4.00 -8.21
CA ASP A 146 -2.19 4.01 -6.85
C ASP A 146 -1.87 2.70 -6.15
N ASP A 147 -1.95 1.58 -6.88
CA ASP A 147 -1.77 0.21 -6.39
C ASP A 147 -0.49 -0.47 -6.94
N ASN A 148 0.70 -0.26 -6.40
CA ASN A 148 0.96 0.51 -5.19
C ASN A 148 2.24 1.35 -5.26
N ALA A 149 2.51 1.96 -6.43
CA ALA A 149 3.57 2.95 -6.54
C ALA A 149 3.35 4.13 -5.55
N SER A 150 2.08 4.43 -5.23
CA SER A 150 1.72 5.49 -4.29
C SER A 150 2.27 5.27 -2.87
N GLY A 151 2.09 4.06 -2.31
CA GLY A 151 2.58 3.67 -0.99
C GLY A 151 4.10 3.66 -0.94
N VAL A 152 4.74 3.13 -1.98
CA VAL A 152 6.20 3.12 -2.12
C VAL A 152 6.76 4.54 -2.18
N GLY A 153 6.10 5.45 -2.90
CA GLY A 153 6.48 6.86 -2.98
C GLY A 153 6.47 7.54 -1.61
N ILE A 154 5.38 7.37 -0.84
CA ILE A 154 5.29 7.92 0.53
C ILE A 154 6.34 7.27 1.44
N MET A 155 6.58 5.96 1.35
CA MET A 155 7.61 5.27 2.13
C MET A 155 9.01 5.88 1.89
N LEU A 156 9.38 6.15 0.64
CA LEU A 156 10.66 6.78 0.30
C LEU A 156 10.77 8.21 0.85
N LYS A 157 9.68 8.98 0.86
CA LYS A 157 9.65 10.33 1.46
C LYS A 157 9.73 10.32 2.98
N LEU A 158 9.11 9.34 3.62
CA LEU A 158 9.27 9.10 5.05
C LEU A 158 10.73 8.74 5.37
N ALA A 159 11.37 7.89 4.56
CA ALA A 159 12.78 7.56 4.72
C ALA A 159 13.69 8.80 4.63
N GLU A 160 13.47 9.67 3.65
CA GLU A 160 14.19 10.94 3.53
C GLU A 160 14.02 11.83 4.77
N SER A 161 12.82 11.87 5.35
CA SER A 161 12.50 12.72 6.50
C SER A 161 13.07 12.16 7.80
N LEU A 162 12.95 10.84 8.02
CA LEU A 162 13.41 10.14 9.21
C LEU A 162 14.92 9.91 9.24
N LYS A 163 15.62 9.96 8.10
CA LYS A 163 17.06 9.71 8.01
C LYS A 163 17.88 10.50 9.02
N ASP A 164 17.49 11.74 9.27
CA ASP A 164 18.19 12.65 10.16
C ASP A 164 17.29 13.28 11.26
N SER A 165 16.06 12.78 11.43
CA SER A 165 15.09 13.26 12.44
C SER A 165 14.41 12.09 13.18
N ILE A 166 13.76 12.37 14.32
CA ILE A 166 12.96 11.41 15.12
C ILE A 166 13.75 10.13 15.44
N LYS A 167 14.60 10.18 16.47
CA LYS A 167 15.67 9.19 16.69
C LYS A 167 15.42 8.20 17.84
N GLY A 168 14.28 8.29 18.52
CA GLY A 168 13.87 7.36 19.56
C GLY A 168 13.57 5.94 19.04
N SER A 169 13.49 5.74 17.73
CA SER A 169 13.38 4.42 17.08
C SER A 169 14.43 4.20 15.99
N ASN A 170 14.76 2.94 15.72
CA ASN A 170 15.33 2.51 14.44
C ASN A 170 14.19 2.38 13.42
N TYR A 171 14.52 2.38 12.12
CA TYR A 171 13.51 2.29 11.07
C TYR A 171 13.86 1.23 10.04
N VAL A 172 12.89 0.38 9.71
CA VAL A 172 12.93 -0.52 8.56
C VAL A 172 11.99 0.03 7.50
N PHE A 173 12.49 0.21 6.29
CA PHE A 173 11.70 0.51 5.10
C PHE A 173 11.72 -0.72 4.21
N ILE A 174 10.55 -1.27 3.89
CA ILE A 174 10.46 -2.50 3.13
C ILE A 174 9.44 -2.38 2.00
N ALA A 175 9.94 -2.56 0.77
CA ALA A 175 9.09 -2.75 -0.41
C ALA A 175 8.83 -4.24 -0.57
N PHE A 176 7.57 -4.67 -0.43
CA PHE A 176 7.19 -6.09 -0.54
C PHE A 176 6.94 -6.51 -1.98
N SER A 177 7.35 -7.73 -2.29
CA SER A 177 7.04 -8.45 -3.53
C SER A 177 5.99 -9.53 -3.25
N GLY A 178 5.18 -9.88 -4.23
CA GLY A 178 4.18 -10.95 -4.16
C GLY A 178 3.00 -10.63 -3.24
N GLU A 179 2.64 -9.36 -3.02
CA GLU A 179 1.44 -8.99 -2.28
C GLU A 179 0.19 -9.45 -3.04
N GLU A 180 0.15 -9.15 -4.34
CA GLU A 180 -0.93 -9.46 -5.29
C GLU A 180 -1.17 -10.97 -5.43
N MET A 181 -0.15 -11.76 -5.07
CA MET A 181 -0.17 -13.22 -5.08
C MET A 181 -0.50 -13.82 -3.71
N GLY A 182 -0.95 -13.00 -2.75
CA GLY A 182 -1.39 -13.40 -1.42
C GLY A 182 -0.38 -13.13 -0.31
N LEU A 183 0.13 -11.90 -0.21
CA LEU A 183 1.00 -11.41 0.87
C LEU A 183 2.31 -12.19 1.02
N LEU A 184 2.88 -12.70 -0.08
CA LEU A 184 4.00 -13.62 -0.05
C LEU A 184 5.26 -12.99 0.55
N GLY A 185 5.59 -11.76 0.17
CA GLY A 185 6.77 -11.05 0.62
C GLY A 185 6.74 -10.73 2.11
N SER A 186 5.64 -10.18 2.63
CA SER A 186 5.51 -9.90 4.06
C SER A 186 5.47 -11.17 4.90
N ASN A 187 4.81 -12.22 4.42
CA ASN A 187 4.80 -13.52 5.08
C ASN A 187 6.21 -14.13 5.15
N TYR A 188 6.96 -14.09 4.05
CA TYR A 188 8.32 -14.60 3.99
C TYR A 188 9.26 -13.80 4.91
N PHE A 189 9.17 -12.46 4.89
CA PHE A 189 9.99 -11.58 5.72
C PHE A 189 9.85 -11.92 7.20
N LEU A 190 8.62 -12.12 7.69
CA LEU A 190 8.39 -12.42 9.10
C LEU A 190 8.82 -13.84 9.51
N LYS A 191 8.79 -14.80 8.59
CA LYS A 191 9.31 -16.16 8.82
C LYS A 191 10.83 -16.24 8.72
N ASN A 192 11.46 -15.35 7.96
CA ASN A 192 12.89 -15.32 7.69
C ASN A 192 13.47 -13.91 7.91
N PRO A 193 13.34 -13.35 9.12
CA PRO A 193 13.64 -11.95 9.35
C PRO A 193 15.13 -11.67 9.21
N THR A 194 15.45 -10.58 8.51
CA THR A 194 16.81 -10.04 8.34
C THR A 194 17.13 -8.93 9.35
N VAL A 195 16.18 -8.63 10.23
CA VAL A 195 16.26 -7.67 11.34
C VAL A 195 15.70 -8.31 12.61
N ASN A 196 16.05 -7.79 13.78
CA ASN A 196 15.51 -8.34 15.03
C ASN A 196 14.04 -7.91 15.23
N LEU A 197 13.10 -8.85 15.07
CA LEU A 197 11.67 -8.61 15.27
C LEU A 197 11.25 -8.54 16.75
N GLU A 198 12.06 -9.01 17.69
CA GLU A 198 11.77 -8.85 19.13
C GLU A 198 11.68 -7.36 19.51
N ASN A 199 12.44 -6.52 18.81
CA ASN A 199 12.46 -5.07 18.99
C ASN A 199 11.46 -4.33 18.09
N ALA A 200 10.73 -5.04 17.22
CA ALA A 200 9.70 -4.43 16.38
C ALA A 200 8.62 -3.79 17.27
N ASN A 201 8.41 -2.49 17.12
CA ASN A 201 7.46 -1.72 17.89
C ASN A 201 6.07 -1.81 17.25
N TYR A 202 5.99 -1.39 15.99
CA TYR A 202 4.78 -1.43 15.19
C TYR A 202 5.12 -1.33 13.70
N MET A 203 4.14 -1.66 12.87
CA MET A 203 4.18 -1.56 11.41
C MET A 203 3.20 -0.50 10.91
N ILE A 204 3.65 0.37 10.01
CA ILE A 204 2.81 1.25 9.20
C ILE A 204 2.82 0.75 7.75
N ASN A 205 1.68 0.24 7.30
CA ASN A 205 1.46 -0.24 5.95
C ASN A 205 0.77 0.82 5.08
N LEU A 206 1.28 1.01 3.87
CA LEU A 206 0.80 1.98 2.89
C LEU A 206 0.35 1.23 1.63
N ASP A 207 -0.90 1.43 1.27
CA ASP A 207 -1.54 0.73 0.16
C ASP A 207 -2.64 1.64 -0.40
N MET A 208 -2.59 1.93 -1.70
CA MET A 208 -3.49 2.85 -2.39
C MET A 208 -3.73 4.15 -1.62
N VAL A 209 -2.65 4.92 -1.43
CA VAL A 209 -2.62 6.17 -0.66
C VAL A 209 -2.52 7.42 -1.54
N GLY A 210 -2.73 7.26 -2.84
CA GLY A 210 -2.60 8.27 -3.88
C GLY A 210 -3.91 8.89 -4.36
N ARG A 211 -5.08 8.36 -3.97
CA ARG A 211 -6.39 8.85 -4.46
C ARG A 211 -7.23 9.52 -3.36
N LEU A 212 -6.57 10.24 -2.44
CA LEU A 212 -7.26 11.03 -1.41
C LEU A 212 -8.30 11.96 -2.03
N ARG A 213 -9.54 11.84 -1.56
CA ARG A 213 -10.71 12.59 -2.04
C ARG A 213 -10.75 14.03 -1.49
N GLU A 214 -11.54 14.89 -2.13
CA GLU A 214 -11.73 16.28 -1.69
C GLU A 214 -12.27 16.40 -0.26
N ASP A 215 -13.10 15.45 0.18
CA ASP A 215 -13.63 15.38 1.55
C ASP A 215 -12.61 14.89 2.58
N LYS A 216 -11.37 14.62 2.14
CA LYS A 216 -10.23 14.16 2.96
C LYS A 216 -10.54 12.89 3.75
N THR A 217 -11.36 12.00 3.20
CA THR A 217 -11.61 10.70 3.82
C THR A 217 -10.36 9.82 3.74
N LEU A 218 -9.89 9.34 4.89
CA LEU A 218 -8.72 8.47 5.02
C LEU A 218 -9.08 7.27 5.89
N SER A 219 -8.89 6.07 5.36
CA SER A 219 -9.12 4.84 6.09
C SER A 219 -7.86 4.40 6.82
N ILE A 220 -8.01 4.00 8.08
CA ILE A 220 -6.94 3.43 8.88
C ILE A 220 -7.47 2.19 9.58
N SER A 221 -7.02 1.03 9.12
CA SER A 221 -7.33 -0.27 9.73
C SER A 221 -6.25 -0.68 10.72
N GLY A 222 -6.55 -1.67 11.58
CA GLY A 222 -5.63 -2.14 12.61
C GLY A 222 -5.55 -1.27 13.87
N VAL A 223 -6.44 -0.28 14.03
CA VAL A 223 -6.41 0.59 15.22
C VAL A 223 -6.69 -0.17 16.52
N GLY A 224 -7.26 -1.37 16.42
CA GLY A 224 -7.50 -2.23 17.56
C GLY A 224 -6.26 -2.96 18.07
N THR A 225 -5.15 -2.93 17.32
CA THR A 225 -3.94 -3.72 17.60
C THR A 225 -3.05 -3.16 18.70
N ALA A 226 -3.26 -1.90 19.10
CA ALA A 226 -2.67 -1.30 20.30
C ALA A 226 -3.66 -0.33 20.96
N PRO A 227 -3.78 -0.30 22.30
CA PRO A 227 -4.72 0.58 23.00
C PRO A 227 -4.54 2.08 22.70
N ILE A 228 -3.32 2.51 22.38
CA ILE A 228 -2.98 3.94 22.20
C ILE A 228 -3.40 4.49 20.83
N TRP A 229 -3.68 3.64 19.83
CA TRP A 229 -3.79 4.08 18.45
C TRP A 229 -4.83 5.17 18.21
N LYS A 230 -6.05 4.98 18.71
CA LYS A 230 -7.11 5.98 18.53
C LYS A 230 -6.75 7.32 19.16
N GLN A 231 -6.05 7.32 20.29
CA GLN A 231 -5.64 8.57 20.94
C GLN A 231 -4.62 9.30 20.09
N VAL A 232 -3.55 8.61 19.68
CA VAL A 232 -2.45 9.22 18.90
C VAL A 232 -2.94 9.65 17.52
N LEU A 233 -3.71 8.81 16.83
CA LEU A 233 -4.29 9.15 15.52
C LEU A 233 -5.13 10.42 15.59
N ASN A 234 -5.98 10.56 16.62
CA ASN A 234 -6.79 11.78 16.79
C ASN A 234 -5.95 12.99 17.20
N ALA A 235 -4.94 12.80 18.05
CA ALA A 235 -4.07 13.89 18.52
C ALA A 235 -3.23 14.50 17.40
N THR A 236 -2.78 13.68 16.44
CA THR A 236 -1.92 14.12 15.33
C THR A 236 -2.69 14.41 14.04
N ASN A 237 -4.03 14.23 14.01
CA ASN A 237 -4.84 14.38 12.81
C ASN A 237 -4.88 15.85 12.31
N PRO A 238 -4.33 16.17 11.13
CA PRO A 238 -4.33 17.53 10.59
C PRO A 238 -5.69 17.97 10.00
N GLY A 239 -6.73 17.13 10.10
CA GLY A 239 -8.08 17.44 9.61
C GLY A 239 -8.61 16.45 8.56
N PHE A 240 -8.11 15.22 8.53
CA PHE A 240 -8.72 14.13 7.78
C PHE A 240 -10.04 13.69 8.40
N LYS A 241 -10.97 13.26 7.55
CA LYS A 241 -12.14 12.49 7.95
C LYS A 241 -11.72 11.03 8.09
N LEU A 242 -11.37 10.63 9.31
CA LEU A 242 -10.85 9.29 9.57
C LEU A 242 -11.96 8.23 9.60
N VAL A 243 -11.78 7.16 8.83
CA VAL A 243 -12.56 5.92 8.91
C VAL A 243 -11.69 4.86 9.58
N LEU A 244 -11.99 4.52 10.84
CA LEU A 244 -11.13 3.66 11.65
C LEU A 244 -11.66 2.23 11.77
N GLY A 245 -10.87 1.25 11.30
CA GLY A 245 -11.17 -0.19 11.40
C GLY A 245 -10.41 -0.86 12.55
N GLU A 246 -11.12 -1.58 13.42
CA GLU A 246 -10.51 -2.24 14.59
C GLU A 246 -9.61 -3.42 14.20
N SER A 247 -10.05 -4.24 13.24
CA SER A 247 -9.39 -5.49 12.87
C SER A 247 -7.93 -5.27 12.44
N GLY A 248 -7.02 -6.08 12.99
CA GLY A 248 -5.65 -6.20 12.49
C GLY A 248 -5.50 -7.14 11.29
N ILE A 249 -6.61 -7.75 10.84
CA ILE A 249 -6.70 -8.57 9.63
C ILE A 249 -7.40 -7.76 8.55
N GLY A 250 -6.78 -7.68 7.37
CA GLY A 250 -7.31 -7.08 6.15
C GLY A 250 -6.56 -7.56 4.90
N PRO A 251 -6.97 -7.13 3.70
CA PRO A 251 -6.40 -7.57 2.44
C PRO A 251 -5.11 -6.79 2.09
N SER A 252 -4.13 -6.76 3.00
CA SER A 252 -2.83 -6.11 2.75
C SER A 252 -1.78 -6.58 3.76
N ASP A 253 -0.51 -6.23 3.53
CA ASP A 253 0.68 -6.80 4.22
C ASP A 253 0.69 -6.64 5.75
N HIS A 254 0.02 -5.62 6.30
CA HIS A 254 -0.13 -5.45 7.77
C HIS A 254 -0.68 -6.70 8.48
N THR A 255 -1.48 -7.51 7.79
CA THR A 255 -2.03 -8.77 8.32
C THR A 255 -0.93 -9.73 8.74
N SER A 256 0.14 -9.85 7.95
CA SER A 256 1.29 -10.71 8.28
C SER A 256 1.90 -10.30 9.63
N PHE A 257 2.03 -9.00 9.90
CA PHE A 257 2.59 -8.45 11.14
C PHE A 257 1.66 -8.65 12.33
N TYR A 258 0.36 -8.43 12.15
CA TYR A 258 -0.64 -8.70 13.17
C TYR A 258 -0.60 -10.16 13.63
N LEU A 259 -0.47 -11.11 12.70
CA LEU A 259 -0.36 -12.55 13.00
C LEU A 259 0.92 -12.92 13.78
N GLN A 260 1.92 -12.03 13.83
CA GLN A 260 3.12 -12.16 14.66
C GLN A 260 3.07 -11.33 15.95
N ASN A 261 1.88 -10.87 16.36
CA ASN A 261 1.66 -10.03 17.54
C ASN A 261 2.41 -8.67 17.47
N ILE A 262 2.59 -8.13 16.27
CA ILE A 262 3.15 -6.78 16.07
C ILE A 262 1.96 -5.84 15.79
N PRO A 263 1.80 -4.75 16.56
CA PRO A 263 0.80 -3.74 16.25
C PRO A 263 0.99 -3.21 14.83
N ALA A 264 -0.10 -3.09 14.08
CA ALA A 264 -0.01 -2.65 12.69
C ALA A 264 -1.15 -1.70 12.36
N LEU A 265 -0.83 -0.66 11.58
CA LEU A 265 -1.79 0.24 10.95
C LEU A 265 -1.71 0.08 9.45
N HIS A 266 -2.85 0.15 8.78
CA HIS A 266 -2.95 0.14 7.33
C HIS A 266 -3.69 1.39 6.87
N PHE A 267 -2.97 2.26 6.14
CA PHE A 267 -3.49 3.49 5.56
C PHE A 267 -3.94 3.24 4.13
N PHE A 268 -5.16 3.68 3.81
CA PHE A 268 -5.82 3.42 2.54
C PHE A 268 -6.76 4.58 2.16
N THR A 269 -6.77 5.00 0.88
CA THR A 269 -7.64 6.11 0.40
C THR A 269 -8.94 5.65 -0.26
N GLY A 270 -9.18 4.33 -0.29
CA GLY A 270 -10.37 3.73 -0.88
C GLY A 270 -10.07 3.13 -2.24
N GLN A 271 -10.91 2.20 -2.67
CA GLN A 271 -10.91 1.79 -4.08
C GLN A 271 -11.42 2.93 -4.95
N HIS A 272 -11.11 2.87 -6.24
CA HIS A 272 -11.59 3.78 -7.27
C HIS A 272 -11.79 3.03 -8.59
N GLU A 273 -12.45 3.65 -9.56
CA GLU A 273 -12.85 2.99 -10.81
C GLU A 273 -11.70 2.43 -11.67
N ASP A 274 -10.46 2.84 -11.39
CA ASP A 274 -9.24 2.35 -12.05
C ASP A 274 -8.55 1.19 -11.31
N TYR A 275 -9.02 0.81 -10.12
CA TYR A 275 -8.46 -0.27 -9.31
C TYR A 275 -8.37 -1.57 -10.10
N HIS A 276 -7.20 -2.22 -10.06
CA HIS A 276 -6.89 -3.45 -10.80
C HIS A 276 -7.18 -3.34 -12.30
N LYS A 277 -6.94 -2.18 -12.92
CA LYS A 277 -7.09 -1.95 -14.35
C LYS A 277 -5.87 -1.24 -14.94
N PRO A 278 -5.67 -1.32 -16.26
CA PRO A 278 -4.62 -0.58 -16.96
C PRO A 278 -4.66 0.93 -16.75
N SER A 279 -5.82 1.46 -16.39
CA SER A 279 -6.03 2.89 -16.24
C SER A 279 -5.58 3.44 -14.87
N ASP A 280 -5.03 2.62 -13.97
CA ASP A 280 -4.43 3.08 -12.73
C ASP A 280 -3.04 3.71 -12.98
N ASP A 281 -3.06 4.95 -13.46
CA ASP A 281 -1.91 5.70 -13.95
C ASP A 281 -1.55 6.92 -13.08
N PHE A 282 -0.27 7.29 -13.10
CA PHE A 282 0.32 8.28 -12.19
C PHE A 282 -0.22 9.71 -12.40
N GLU A 283 -0.79 10.03 -13.55
CA GLU A 283 -1.44 11.33 -13.81
C GLU A 283 -2.72 11.52 -13.01
N LYS A 284 -3.34 10.43 -12.51
CA LYS A 284 -4.59 10.48 -11.74
C LYS A 284 -4.39 10.64 -10.24
N LEU A 285 -3.15 10.60 -9.77
CA LEU A 285 -2.84 10.68 -8.35
C LEU A 285 -2.98 12.10 -7.81
N ASN A 286 -3.48 12.19 -6.58
CA ASN A 286 -3.52 13.41 -5.79
C ASN A 286 -2.23 13.54 -4.97
N TYR A 287 -1.17 14.05 -5.60
CA TYR A 287 0.13 14.22 -4.95
C TYR A 287 0.13 15.16 -3.73
N GLU A 288 -0.78 16.12 -3.67
CA GLU A 288 -0.93 16.95 -2.47
C GLU A 288 -1.52 16.15 -1.31
N GLY A 289 -2.55 15.35 -1.58
CA GLY A 289 -3.11 14.41 -0.60
C GLY A 289 -2.07 13.41 -0.08
N MET A 290 -1.23 12.89 -0.96
CA MET A 290 -0.12 12.00 -0.58
C MET A 290 0.87 12.66 0.37
N ARG A 291 1.26 13.93 0.10
CA ARG A 291 2.13 14.70 0.99
C ARG A 291 1.48 14.89 2.36
N MET A 292 0.20 15.26 2.40
CA MET A 292 -0.54 15.39 3.66
C MET A 292 -0.57 14.08 4.45
N ILE A 293 -0.78 12.93 3.80
CA ILE A 293 -0.76 11.61 4.43
C ILE A 293 0.63 11.30 4.99
N GLY A 294 1.69 11.54 4.21
CA GLY A 294 3.07 11.37 4.66
C GLY A 294 3.44 12.24 5.87
N GLU A 295 3.03 13.50 5.89
CA GLU A 295 3.23 14.42 7.02
C GLU A 295 2.45 13.99 8.27
N TYR A 296 1.24 13.48 8.10
CA TYR A 296 0.44 12.93 9.19
C TYR A 296 1.09 11.68 9.80
N ILE A 297 1.59 10.76 8.97
CA ILE A 297 2.35 9.60 9.43
C ILE A 297 3.62 10.03 10.16
N LEU A 298 4.36 11.01 9.63
CA LEU A 298 5.56 11.53 10.28
C LEU A 298 5.23 12.12 11.66
N SER A 299 4.12 12.85 11.78
CA SER A 299 3.64 13.41 13.05
C SER A 299 3.22 12.33 14.04
N LEU A 300 2.57 11.26 13.57
CA LEU A 300 2.25 10.08 14.38
C LEU A 300 3.51 9.37 14.91
N ILE A 301 4.53 9.22 14.08
CA ILE A 301 5.80 8.62 14.51
C ILE A 301 6.49 9.54 15.54
N ALA A 302 6.48 10.85 15.31
CA ALA A 302 7.06 11.83 16.23
C ALA A 302 6.38 11.81 17.61
N GLU A 303 5.04 11.72 17.66
CA GLU A 303 4.27 11.63 18.90
C GLU A 303 4.65 10.39 19.74
N LEU A 304 5.06 9.30 19.08
CA LEU A 304 5.44 8.05 19.71
C LEU A 304 6.96 7.90 19.91
N ASP A 305 7.77 8.92 19.61
CA ASP A 305 9.23 8.78 19.57
C ASP A 305 9.83 8.48 20.95
N ASP A 306 9.31 9.15 21.99
CA ASP A 306 9.76 8.96 23.38
C ASP A 306 9.05 7.82 24.12
N ASP A 307 8.00 7.24 23.51
CA ASP A 307 7.21 6.19 24.14
C ASP A 307 7.97 4.87 24.26
N LYS A 308 7.57 4.02 25.21
CA LYS A 308 8.06 2.63 25.22
C LYS A 308 7.47 1.85 24.04
N LYS A 309 8.03 0.66 23.79
CA LYS A 309 7.42 -0.29 22.84
C LYS A 309 5.93 -0.50 23.18
N LEU A 310 5.08 -0.39 22.16
CA LEU A 310 3.64 -0.49 22.27
C LEU A 310 3.22 -1.89 22.71
N THR A 311 2.14 -1.93 23.49
CA THR A 311 1.53 -3.19 23.89
C THR A 311 0.58 -3.68 22.80
N PHE A 312 0.85 -4.87 22.27
CA PHE A 312 -0.02 -5.53 21.31
C PHE A 312 -1.34 -6.00 21.95
N ARG A 313 -2.41 -5.94 21.17
CA ARG A 313 -3.73 -6.46 21.50
C ARG A 313 -4.31 -7.21 20.31
N THR A 314 -4.70 -8.46 20.52
CA THR A 314 -5.49 -9.22 19.54
C THR A 314 -6.85 -8.57 19.32
N THR A 315 -7.28 -8.47 18.07
CA THR A 315 -8.56 -7.91 17.66
C THR A 315 -9.56 -9.02 17.41
N LYS A 316 -10.87 -8.74 17.50
CA LYS A 316 -11.87 -9.68 16.99
C LYS A 316 -11.74 -9.76 15.48
N ASN A 317 -11.85 -10.96 14.93
CA ASN A 317 -11.77 -11.18 13.50
C ASN A 317 -13.13 -10.85 12.85
N GLU A 318 -13.26 -9.66 12.27
CA GLU A 318 -14.49 -9.27 11.55
C GLU A 318 -14.61 -9.96 10.17
N SER A 319 -13.52 -10.56 9.66
CA SER A 319 -13.51 -11.23 8.36
C SER A 319 -14.19 -12.60 8.35
N GLU A 320 -14.38 -13.23 9.51
CA GLU A 320 -15.11 -14.51 9.63
C GLU A 320 -16.62 -14.37 9.37
N ASP A 321 -17.17 -13.16 9.51
CA ASP A 321 -18.58 -12.88 9.29
C ASP A 321 -18.93 -12.55 7.82
N VAL A 322 -17.93 -12.57 6.93
CA VAL A 322 -18.11 -12.23 5.50
C VAL A 322 -18.78 -13.40 4.76
N PRO A 323 -20.01 -13.23 4.23
CA PRO A 323 -20.72 -14.29 3.52
C PRO A 323 -20.04 -14.62 2.18
N ARG A 324 -20.06 -15.89 1.78
CA ARG A 324 -19.67 -16.30 0.41
C ARG A 324 -20.78 -15.92 -0.58
N PHE A 325 -20.39 -15.41 -1.75
CA PHE A 325 -21.32 -15.03 -2.82
C PHE A 325 -21.35 -16.06 -3.93
N LYS A 326 -22.52 -16.28 -4.52
CA LYS A 326 -22.70 -17.08 -5.74
C LYS A 326 -22.84 -16.21 -6.99
N VAL A 327 -23.17 -14.93 -6.81
CA VAL A 327 -23.43 -13.97 -7.87
C VAL A 327 -22.73 -12.65 -7.57
N ALA A 328 -22.56 -11.81 -8.59
CA ALA A 328 -22.01 -10.46 -8.45
C ALA A 328 -22.98 -9.44 -9.04
N LEU A 329 -23.21 -8.34 -8.32
CA LEU A 329 -23.99 -7.22 -8.85
C LEU A 329 -23.22 -6.46 -9.97
N GLY A 330 -21.88 -6.52 -9.97
CA GLY A 330 -21.06 -5.80 -10.93
C GLY A 330 -20.85 -4.32 -10.58
N VAL A 331 -20.86 -4.01 -9.28
CA VAL A 331 -20.53 -2.69 -8.73
C VAL A 331 -19.24 -2.78 -7.94
N MET A 332 -18.50 -1.68 -7.91
CA MET A 332 -17.42 -1.45 -6.96
C MET A 332 -17.98 -0.65 -5.79
N PRO A 333 -18.05 -1.24 -4.58
CA PRO A 333 -18.54 -0.54 -3.40
C PRO A 333 -17.57 0.56 -2.96
N ASP A 334 -18.10 1.66 -2.44
CA ASP A 334 -17.32 2.65 -1.72
C ASP A 334 -17.10 2.19 -0.27
N TYR A 335 -15.97 1.55 -0.02
CA TYR A 335 -15.63 1.04 1.30
C TYR A 335 -15.42 2.13 2.36
N LEU A 336 -15.25 3.41 1.97
CA LEU A 336 -15.07 4.51 2.92
C LEU A 336 -16.35 5.33 3.13
N PHE A 337 -17.46 4.90 2.54
CA PHE A 337 -18.74 5.54 2.81
C PHE A 337 -19.21 5.22 4.24
N ASP A 338 -19.32 6.27 5.05
CA ASP A 338 -19.76 6.21 6.45
C ASP A 338 -21.25 6.53 6.65
N GLY A 339 -21.99 6.72 5.55
CA GLY A 339 -23.44 6.94 5.56
C GLY A 339 -24.25 5.64 5.61
N LYS A 340 -25.57 5.77 5.65
CA LYS A 340 -26.49 4.61 5.64
C LYS A 340 -26.60 4.03 4.24
N GLY A 341 -26.43 2.72 4.12
CA GLY A 341 -26.52 1.97 2.86
C GLY A 341 -25.14 1.56 2.33
N MET A 342 -25.08 1.16 1.06
CA MET A 342 -23.82 0.87 0.35
C MET A 342 -23.73 1.81 -0.86
N ARG A 343 -22.79 2.76 -0.83
CA ARG A 343 -22.56 3.68 -1.95
C ARG A 343 -21.77 2.98 -3.05
N ILE A 344 -22.21 3.14 -4.28
CA ILE A 344 -21.54 2.62 -5.48
C ILE A 344 -20.50 3.65 -5.92
N ASP A 345 -19.23 3.26 -5.97
CA ASP A 345 -18.14 4.11 -6.47
C ASP A 345 -17.76 3.79 -7.93
N GLY A 346 -18.13 2.60 -8.42
CA GLY A 346 -17.95 2.22 -9.82
C GLY A 346 -18.98 1.18 -10.29
N VAL A 347 -19.23 1.15 -11.60
CA VAL A 347 -20.11 0.15 -12.23
C VAL A 347 -19.37 -0.47 -13.40
N THR A 348 -19.29 -1.80 -13.42
CA THR A 348 -18.62 -2.55 -14.49
C THR A 348 -19.57 -2.72 -15.67
N GLN A 349 -19.17 -2.27 -16.86
CA GLN A 349 -19.96 -2.43 -18.08
C GLN A 349 -20.18 -3.91 -18.42
N GLY A 350 -21.33 -4.23 -18.99
CA GLY A 350 -21.72 -5.61 -19.32
C GLY A 350 -22.09 -6.49 -18.11
N ARG A 351 -22.18 -5.93 -16.89
CA ARG A 351 -22.61 -6.65 -15.68
C ARG A 351 -24.04 -6.26 -15.25
N PRO A 352 -24.69 -7.03 -14.35
CA PRO A 352 -26.09 -6.81 -13.96
C PRO A 352 -26.44 -5.37 -13.54
N ALA A 353 -25.58 -4.70 -12.76
CA ALA A 353 -25.78 -3.32 -12.35
C ALA A 353 -25.84 -2.33 -13.52
N ALA A 354 -24.91 -2.45 -14.48
CA ALA A 354 -24.90 -1.61 -15.67
C ALA A 354 -26.16 -1.84 -16.51
N ALA A 355 -26.55 -3.10 -16.71
CA ALA A 355 -27.75 -3.47 -17.45
C ALA A 355 -29.03 -2.93 -16.80
N ALA A 356 -29.06 -2.88 -15.46
CA ALA A 356 -30.17 -2.33 -14.68
C ALA A 356 -30.15 -0.80 -14.56
N GLY A 357 -29.14 -0.11 -15.10
CA GLY A 357 -29.03 1.35 -15.04
C GLY A 357 -28.61 1.91 -13.68
N LEU A 358 -27.93 1.11 -12.85
CA LEU A 358 -27.24 1.61 -11.66
C LEU A 358 -26.01 2.43 -12.09
N GLN A 359 -25.66 3.44 -11.29
CA GLN A 359 -24.59 4.38 -11.61
C GLN A 359 -23.73 4.72 -10.39
N LYS A 360 -22.52 5.26 -10.65
CA LYS A 360 -21.66 5.85 -9.62
C LYS A 360 -22.42 6.92 -8.82
N GLY A 361 -22.26 6.87 -7.51
CA GLY A 361 -22.93 7.76 -6.54
C GLY A 361 -24.30 7.28 -6.05
N ASP A 362 -24.88 6.24 -6.65
CA ASP A 362 -26.08 5.61 -6.10
C ASP A 362 -25.77 4.97 -4.74
N ILE A 363 -26.69 5.10 -3.78
CA ILE A 363 -26.58 4.44 -2.47
C ILE A 363 -27.63 3.33 -2.42
N VAL A 364 -27.19 2.07 -2.45
CA VAL A 364 -28.07 0.92 -2.29
C VAL A 364 -28.64 0.89 -0.87
N VAL A 365 -29.96 1.03 -0.77
CA VAL A 365 -30.70 1.03 0.49
C VAL A 365 -31.61 -0.19 0.65
N LYS A 366 -31.89 -0.92 -0.45
CA LYS A 366 -32.60 -2.19 -0.43
C LYS A 366 -32.13 -3.11 -1.56
N LEU A 367 -31.96 -4.39 -1.24
CA LEU A 367 -31.62 -5.45 -2.19
C LEU A 367 -32.58 -6.63 -1.99
N GLY A 368 -33.54 -6.78 -2.90
CA GLY A 368 -34.67 -7.70 -2.73
C GLY A 368 -35.54 -7.29 -1.54
N ASP A 369 -35.71 -8.21 -0.58
CA ASP A 369 -36.43 -7.95 0.67
C ASP A 369 -35.54 -7.41 1.79
N SER A 370 -34.22 -7.47 1.61
CA SER A 370 -33.25 -7.06 2.61
C SER A 370 -33.04 -5.55 2.58
N THR A 371 -33.11 -4.93 3.77
CA THR A 371 -32.70 -3.52 3.94
C THR A 371 -31.19 -3.46 4.01
N VAL A 372 -30.59 -2.57 3.23
CA VAL A 372 -29.15 -2.32 3.23
C VAL A 372 -28.89 -1.07 4.04
N VAL A 373 -28.22 -1.25 5.18
CA VAL A 373 -27.88 -0.17 6.12
C VAL A 373 -26.39 0.14 6.15
N ASP A 374 -25.57 -0.80 5.68
CA ASP A 374 -24.10 -0.77 5.65
C ASP A 374 -23.56 -1.82 4.65
N MET A 375 -22.24 -1.90 4.52
CA MET A 375 -21.57 -2.88 3.64
C MET A 375 -21.92 -4.33 4.01
N MET A 376 -21.94 -4.68 5.30
CA MET A 376 -22.17 -6.05 5.74
C MET A 376 -23.60 -6.53 5.48
N SER A 377 -24.60 -5.65 5.63
CA SER A 377 -25.99 -5.94 5.26
C SER A 377 -26.17 -6.06 3.75
N TYR A 378 -25.45 -5.27 2.94
CA TYR A 378 -25.38 -5.46 1.50
C TYR A 378 -24.82 -6.85 1.15
N MET A 379 -23.67 -7.22 1.73
CA MET A 379 -23.04 -8.51 1.51
C MET A 379 -23.98 -9.66 1.92
N ARG A 380 -24.53 -9.64 3.13
CA ARG A 380 -25.52 -10.66 3.55
C ARG A 380 -26.70 -10.76 2.58
N ALA A 381 -27.24 -9.62 2.13
CA ALA A 381 -28.31 -9.62 1.14
C ALA A 381 -27.87 -10.22 -0.20
N LEU A 382 -26.70 -9.86 -0.73
CA LEU A 382 -26.21 -10.39 -2.01
C LEU A 382 -25.96 -11.91 -1.94
N SER A 383 -25.52 -12.41 -0.79
CA SER A 383 -25.21 -13.83 -0.59
C SER A 383 -26.41 -14.77 -0.68
N SER A 384 -27.64 -14.25 -0.58
CA SER A 384 -28.86 -15.05 -0.71
C SER A 384 -29.30 -15.31 -2.15
N PHE A 385 -28.66 -14.68 -3.14
CA PHE A 385 -29.03 -14.80 -4.55
C PHE A 385 -28.18 -15.83 -5.31
N GLU A 386 -28.79 -16.44 -6.31
CA GLU A 386 -28.19 -17.40 -7.24
C GLU A 386 -28.32 -16.90 -8.70
N GLU A 387 -27.51 -17.45 -9.59
CA GLU A 387 -27.53 -17.10 -11.02
C GLU A 387 -28.95 -17.30 -11.60
N GLY A 388 -29.42 -16.32 -12.38
CA GLY A 388 -30.78 -16.30 -12.92
C GLY A 388 -31.86 -15.81 -11.95
N ASN A 389 -31.53 -15.51 -10.68
CA ASN A 389 -32.45 -14.82 -9.79
C ASN A 389 -32.67 -13.37 -10.28
N SER A 390 -33.90 -12.86 -10.14
CA SER A 390 -34.17 -11.43 -10.27
C SER A 390 -34.48 -10.81 -8.91
N ALA A 391 -34.04 -9.58 -8.70
CA ALA A 391 -34.30 -8.83 -7.48
C ALA A 391 -34.56 -7.37 -7.77
N LYS A 392 -35.50 -6.80 -7.01
CA LYS A 392 -35.71 -5.35 -6.98
C LYS A 392 -34.63 -4.71 -6.13
N VAL A 393 -33.86 -3.80 -6.72
CA VAL A 393 -32.87 -2.98 -6.01
C VAL A 393 -33.43 -1.58 -5.87
N VAL A 394 -33.34 -1.02 -4.67
CA VAL A 394 -33.72 0.37 -4.39
C VAL A 394 -32.46 1.13 -4.02
N VAL A 395 -32.21 2.21 -4.75
CA VAL A 395 -31.08 3.10 -4.51
C VAL A 395 -31.58 4.50 -4.19
N ASP A 396 -30.85 5.20 -3.33
CA ASP A 396 -30.94 6.65 -3.21
C ASP A 396 -29.99 7.27 -4.23
N ARG A 397 -30.56 7.97 -5.21
CA ARG A 397 -29.86 8.70 -6.26
C ARG A 397 -30.09 10.18 -6.02
N LYS A 398 -29.10 10.85 -5.41
CA LYS A 398 -29.13 12.31 -5.12
C LYS A 398 -30.37 12.74 -4.31
N GLY A 399 -30.80 11.92 -3.35
CA GLY A 399 -31.96 12.17 -2.48
C GLY A 399 -33.27 11.54 -2.98
N GLU A 400 -33.30 11.00 -4.20
CA GLU A 400 -34.49 10.35 -4.76
C GLU A 400 -34.36 8.83 -4.75
N LYS A 401 -35.42 8.14 -4.30
CA LYS A 401 -35.45 6.68 -4.34
C LYS A 401 -35.77 6.19 -5.75
N VAL A 402 -34.78 5.59 -6.39
CA VAL A 402 -34.92 4.92 -7.69
C VAL A 402 -34.99 3.42 -7.44
N SER A 403 -35.88 2.74 -8.16
CA SER A 403 -35.95 1.28 -8.10
C SER A 403 -35.71 0.67 -9.47
N VAL A 404 -34.83 -0.31 -9.50
CA VAL A 404 -34.46 -1.04 -10.71
C VAL A 404 -34.64 -2.54 -10.48
N GLU A 405 -34.85 -3.28 -11.55
CA GLU A 405 -34.86 -4.74 -11.54
C GLU A 405 -33.50 -5.24 -12.03
N VAL A 406 -32.85 -6.07 -11.22
CA VAL A 406 -31.56 -6.68 -11.52
C VAL A 406 -31.77 -8.17 -11.73
N VAL A 407 -31.16 -8.72 -12.78
CA VAL A 407 -31.06 -10.16 -13.01
C VAL A 407 -29.60 -10.56 -12.81
N PHE A 408 -29.35 -11.49 -11.89
CA PHE A 408 -28.01 -11.91 -11.47
C PHE A 408 -27.38 -12.96 -12.37
#